data_AF-B1IF85-F1
#
_entry.id   AF-B1IF85-F1
#
_cell.length_a   1.000
_cell.length_b   1.000
_cell.length_c   1.000
_cell.angle_alpha   90.00
_cell.angle_beta   90.00
_cell.angle_gamma   90.00
#
_symmetry.space_group_name_H-M   'P 1'
#
loop_
_entity.id
_entity.type
_entity.pdbx_description
1 polymer ?
#
loop_
_entity_poly.entity_id
_entity_poly.type
_entity_poly.pdbx_seq_one_letter_code
_entity_poly.pdbx_strand_id
1 'polypeptide(L)' 'MNECHTFKLLDDIPKIHIAIKMGCNVICPFLPAKHTEDWGLEDPTGKSDEEFINTAKIIEDRIKDLANRIKNKQIDLDK' A
#
# COMPACT_ATOMS: atom_id res chain seq x y z
N MET A 1 -17.89 -11.55 -4.98
CA MET A 1 -17.23 -12.57 -4.14
C MET A 1 -16.16 -11.84 -3.35
N ASN A 2 -16.43 -11.50 -2.10
CA ASN A 2 -15.42 -10.87 -1.24
C ASN A 2 -14.54 -11.99 -0.71
N GLU A 3 -13.36 -12.16 -1.29
CA GLU A 3 -12.31 -12.88 -0.61
C GLU A 3 -12.05 -12.15 0.70
N CYS A 4 -12.36 -12.79 1.83
CA CYS A 4 -12.14 -12.20 3.14
C CYS A 4 -10.65 -11.90 3.29
N HIS A 5 -10.29 -10.63 3.28
CA HIS A 5 -8.98 -10.23 3.74
C HIS A 5 -8.91 -10.56 5.24
N THR A 6 -7.84 -11.26 5.63
CA THR A 6 -7.49 -11.46 7.03
C THR A 6 -6.25 -10.63 7.36
N PHE A 7 -6.21 -10.12 8.59
CA PHE A 7 -5.00 -9.54 9.16
C PHE A 7 -3.89 -10.59 9.15
N LYS A 8 -2.68 -10.18 8.77
CA LYS A 8 -1.46 -11.00 8.80
C LYS A 8 -0.45 -10.29 9.67
N LEU A 9 0.36 -11.04 10.41
CA LEU A 9 1.48 -10.44 11.12
C LEU A 9 2.57 -10.06 10.10
N LEU A 10 3.42 -9.11 10.46
CA LEU A 10 4.53 -8.72 9.60
C LEU A 10 5.52 -9.87 9.39
N ASP A 11 5.69 -10.73 10.40
CA ASP A 11 6.52 -11.94 10.33
C ASP A 11 5.93 -13.01 9.38
N ASP A 12 4.62 -12.97 9.10
CA ASP A 12 3.97 -13.90 8.16
C ASP A 12 4.09 -13.43 6.70
N ILE A 13 4.60 -12.22 6.47
CA ILE A 13 4.76 -11.68 5.12
C ILE A 13 5.97 -12.34 4.45
N PRO A 14 5.80 -13.03 3.32
CA PRO A 14 6.92 -13.62 2.59
C PRO A 14 7.82 -12.52 2.01
N LYS A 15 8.93 -12.91 1.38
CA LYS A 15 9.83 -11.93 0.74
C LYS A 15 9.07 -11.11 -0.31
N ILE A 16 9.03 -9.79 -0.11
CA ILE A 16 8.39 -8.83 -1.01
C ILE A 16 9.42 -8.00 -1.76
N HIS A 17 9.02 -7.54 -2.95
CA HIS A 17 9.81 -6.62 -3.76
C HIS A 17 9.43 -5.16 -3.50
N ILE A 18 8.14 -4.90 -3.31
CA ILE A 18 7.59 -3.55 -3.14
C ILE A 18 6.77 -3.52 -1.86
N ALA A 19 7.07 -2.56 -0.98
CA ALA A 19 6.27 -2.23 0.20
C ALA A 19 5.61 -0.86 0.01
N ILE A 20 4.28 -0.79 0.08
CA ILE A 20 3.54 0.47 0.03
C ILE A 20 2.94 0.71 1.42
N LYS A 21 3.29 1.84 2.02
CA LYS A 21 2.73 2.33 3.28
C LYS A 21 1.67 3.37 2.94
N MET A 22 0.56 3.38 3.67
CA MET A 22 -0.57 4.29 3.40
C MET A 22 -0.74 5.33 4.51
N GLY A 23 0.32 5.66 5.24
CA GLY A 23 0.24 6.46 6.46
C GLY A 23 -0.04 5.58 7.69
N CYS A 24 0.76 5.75 8.74
CA CYS A 24 0.55 5.09 10.01
C CYS A 24 0.90 6.06 11.14
N ASN A 25 0.07 6.12 12.18
CA ASN A 25 0.35 6.95 13.37
C ASN A 25 1.42 6.32 14.29
N VAL A 26 2.01 5.19 13.89
CA VAL A 26 3.03 4.48 14.65
C VAL A 26 4.28 4.24 13.80
N ILE A 27 5.42 4.09 14.46
CA ILE A 27 6.69 3.73 13.82
C ILE A 27 6.57 2.31 13.28
N CYS A 28 6.45 2.16 11.96
CA CYS A 28 6.45 0.84 11.35
C CYS A 28 7.80 0.15 11.61
N PRO A 29 7.82 -1.09 12.12
CA PRO A 29 9.05 -1.87 12.17
C PRO A 29 9.59 -2.10 10.75
N PHE A 30 10.90 -2.31 10.65
CA PHE A 30 11.58 -2.44 9.37
C PHE A 30 11.11 -3.70 8.63
N LEU A 31 10.40 -3.51 7.51
CA LEU A 31 10.00 -4.58 6.60
C LEU A 31 10.92 -4.54 5.38
N PRO A 32 11.75 -5.57 5.13
CA PRO A 32 12.69 -5.56 4.02
C PRO A 32 11.95 -5.67 2.69
N ALA A 33 12.10 -4.64 1.85
CA ALA A 33 11.62 -4.59 0.47
C ALA A 33 12.66 -3.90 -0.41
N LYS A 34 12.68 -4.20 -1.70
CA LYS A 34 13.58 -3.55 -2.66
C LYS A 34 13.17 -2.11 -2.93
N HIS A 35 11.87 -1.87 -2.96
CA HIS A 35 11.28 -0.56 -3.14
C HIS A 35 10.26 -0.30 -2.04
N THR A 36 10.30 0.89 -1.45
CA THR A 36 9.33 1.30 -0.42
C THR A 36 8.80 2.68 -0.73
N GLU A 37 7.47 2.84 -0.75
CA GLU A 37 6.81 4.14 -0.86
C GLU A 37 5.89 4.37 0.33
N ASP A 38 5.79 5.62 0.78
CA ASP A 38 4.76 6.04 1.72
C ASP A 38 3.81 7.01 1.03
N TRP A 39 2.54 6.63 1.02
CA TRP A 39 1.45 7.36 0.41
C TRP A 39 0.77 8.33 1.39
N GLY A 40 1.02 8.20 2.70
CA GLY A 40 0.56 9.14 3.72
C GLY A 40 -0.94 9.46 3.62
N LEU A 41 -1.77 8.46 3.36
CA LEU A 41 -3.21 8.66 3.27
C LEU A 41 -3.79 8.88 4.66
N GLU A 42 -4.81 9.72 4.76
CA GLU A 42 -5.56 9.86 6.00
C GLU A 42 -6.38 8.60 6.25
N ASP A 43 -6.35 8.10 7.50
CA ASP A 43 -7.16 6.97 7.92
C ASP A 43 -8.66 7.35 7.86
N PRO A 44 -9.47 6.71 6.98
CA PRO A 44 -10.89 6.99 6.90
C PRO A 44 -11.69 6.36 8.05
N THR A 45 -11.06 5.59 8.94
CA THR A 45 -11.75 4.91 10.06
C THR A 45 -12.58 5.88 10.89
N GLY A 46 -13.87 5.58 11.04
CA GLY A 46 -14.81 6.42 11.80
C GLY A 46 -15.31 7.67 11.07
N LYS A 47 -14.87 7.92 9.83
CA LYS A 47 -15.43 8.96 8.94
C LYS A 47 -16.66 8.44 8.17
N SER A 48 -17.30 9.34 7.41
CA SER A 48 -18.45 9.04 6.56
C SER A 48 -18.10 8.14 5.38
N ASP A 49 -19.09 7.41 4.83
CA ASP A 49 -18.91 6.56 3.64
C ASP A 49 -18.32 7.31 2.44
N GLU A 50 -18.65 8.59 2.26
CA GLU A 50 -18.08 9.42 1.20
C GLU A 50 -16.56 9.57 1.30
N GLU A 51 -16.02 9.73 2.52
CA GLU A 51 -14.59 9.82 2.78
C GLU A 51 -13.90 8.48 2.50
N PHE A 52 -14.54 7.37 2.87
CA PHE A 52 -14.07 6.02 2.52
C PHE A 52 -13.99 5.82 1.01
N ILE A 53 -15.04 6.21 0.28
CA ILE A 53 -15.08 6.11 -1.18
C ILE A 53 -14.01 7.01 -1.82
N ASN A 54 -13.79 8.21 -1.28
CA ASN A 54 -12.75 9.12 -1.77
C ASN A 54 -11.35 8.52 -1.56
N THR A 55 -11.05 8.00 -0.37
CA THR A 55 -9.78 7.32 -0.09
C THR A 55 -9.59 6.10 -1.00
N ALA A 56 -10.63 5.31 -1.24
CA ALA A 56 -10.57 4.18 -2.15
C ALA A 56 -10.23 4.59 -3.59
N LYS A 57 -10.80 5.70 -4.09
CA LYS A 57 -10.46 6.25 -5.42
C LYS A 57 -9.01 6.72 -5.51
N ILE A 58 -8.52 7.38 -4.46
CA ILE A 58 -7.11 7.82 -4.41
C ILE A 58 -6.18 6.61 -4.45
N ILE A 59 -6.49 5.54 -3.69
CA ILE A 59 -5.73 4.28 -3.73
C ILE A 59 -5.77 3.68 -5.13
N GLU A 60 -6.94 3.65 -5.77
CA GLU A 60 -7.11 3.11 -7.12
C GLU A 60 -6.21 3.83 -8.15
N ASP A 61 -6.20 5.17 -8.15
CA ASP A 61 -5.39 5.95 -9.07
C ASP A 61 -3.89 5.76 -8.83
N ARG A 62 -3.46 5.70 -7.56
CA ARG A 62 -2.06 5.44 -7.21
C ARG A 62 -1.61 4.02 -7.58
N ILE A 63 -2.49 3.03 -7.45
CA ILE A 63 -2.22 1.66 -7.89
C ILE A 63 -2.09 1.60 -9.42
N LYS A 64 -2.95 2.30 -10.17
CA LYS A 64 -2.85 2.37 -11.65
C LYS A 64 -1.53 3.01 -12.08
N ASP A 65 -1.14 4.12 -11.43
CA ASP A 65 0.16 4.76 -11.66
C ASP A 65 1.33 3.82 -11.32
N LEU A 66 1.31 3.20 -10.13
CA LEU A 66 2.33 2.24 -9.70
C LEU A 66 2.47 1.08 -10.70
N ALA A 67 1.36 0.51 -11.17
CA ALA A 67 1.36 -0.55 -12.17
C ALA A 67 2.01 -0.10 -13.49
N ASN A 68 1.73 1.13 -13.94
CA ASN A 68 2.36 1.71 -15.11
C ASN A 68 3.87 1.90 -14.91
N ARG A 69 4.30 2.41 -13.75
CA ARG A 69 5.72 2.58 -13.40
C ARG A 69 6.46 1.24 -13.38
N ILE A 70 5.86 0.20 -12.82
CA ILE A 70 6.41 -1.17 -12.84
C ILE A 70 6.53 -1.68 -14.28
N LYS A 71 5.47 -1.54 -15.09
CA LYS A 71 5.46 -2.01 -16.48
C LYS A 71 6.52 -1.31 -17.35
N ASN A 72 6.75 -0.02 -17.10
CA ASN A 72 7.75 0.78 -17.79
C ASN A 72 9.16 0.66 -17.18
N LYS A 73 9.38 -0.25 -16.22
CA LYS A 73 10.66 -0.45 -15.52
C LYS A 73 11.23 0.82 -14.88
N GLN A 74 10.34 1.69 -14.41
CA GLN A 74 10.71 2.93 -13.72
C GLN A 74 11.00 2.71 -12.23
N ILE A 75 10.73 1.50 -11.73
CA ILE A 75 11.06 1.07 -10.37
C ILE A 75 12.16 0.03 -10.48
N ASP A 76 13.28 0.33 -9.83
CA ASP A 76 14.45 -0.53 -9.78
C ASP A 76 14.20 -1.69 -8.81
N LEU A 77 13.89 -2.87 -9.36
CA LEU A 77 13.65 -4.10 -8.59
C LEU A 77 14.82 -5.09 -8.70
N ASP A 78 15.92 -4.70 -9.35
CA ASP A 78 17.06 -5.59 -9.65
C ASP A 78 18.25 -5.36 -8.71
N LYS A 79 18.21 -4.32 -7.87
CA LYS A 79 19.14 -4.15 -6.73
C LYS A 79 18.97 -5.21 -5.64
#